data_AF-A0A9D1UN13-F1
#
_entry.id   AF-A0A9D1UN13-F1
#
_cell.length_a   1.000
_cell.length_b   1.000
_cell.length_c   1.000
_cell.angle_alpha   90.00
_cell.angle_beta   90.00
_cell.angle_gamma   90.00
#
_symmetry.space_group_name_H-M   'P 1'
#
loop_
_entity.id
_entity.type
_entity.pdbx_description
1 polymer ?
#
loop_
_entity_poly.entity_id
_entity_poly.type
_entity_poly.pdbx_seq_one_letter_code
_entity_poly.pdbx_strand_id
1 'polypeptide(L)' 'MAHKKGASSSSNGRDSESKRLGVKRFGGQQVKAGEILIRQRG' A
#
# COMPACT_ATOMS: atom_id res chain seq x y z
N MET A 1 -29.76 31.70 -19.57
CA MET A 1 -28.33 31.54 -19.21
C MET A 1 -28.23 31.57 -17.69
N ALA A 2 -28.06 30.42 -17.05
CA ALA A 2 -27.86 30.30 -15.61
C ALA A 2 -26.58 29.48 -15.42
N HIS A 3 -25.54 30.12 -14.91
CA HIS A 3 -24.22 29.53 -14.74
C HIS A 3 -24.30 28.29 -13.84
N LYS A 4 -24.25 27.09 -14.43
CA LYS A 4 -23.84 25.91 -13.67
C LYS A 4 -22.32 26.04 -13.51
N LYS A 5 -21.91 26.63 -12.39
CA LYS A 5 -20.53 26.60 -11.89
C LYS A 5 -20.10 25.12 -11.94
N GLY A 6 -19.13 24.79 -12.79
CA GLY A 6 -18.77 23.42 -13.10
C GLY A 6 -18.55 22.59 -11.84
N ALA A 7 -19.32 21.53 -11.67
CA ALA A 7 -19.13 20.56 -10.60
C ALA A 7 -17.99 19.63 -11.01
N SER A 8 -16.81 19.81 -10.44
CA SER A 8 -15.72 18.85 -10.58
C SER A 8 -16.02 17.62 -9.72
N SER A 9 -16.46 16.53 -10.34
CA SER A 9 -16.64 15.24 -9.67
C SER A 9 -15.39 14.40 -9.85
N SER A 10 -14.66 14.14 -8.77
CA SER A 10 -13.53 13.21 -8.78
C SER A 10 -14.06 11.78 -8.68
N SER A 11 -14.00 11.01 -9.78
CA SER A 11 -14.42 9.60 -9.83
C SER A 11 -13.35 8.63 -9.32
N ASN A 12 -12.15 9.14 -9.01
CA ASN A 12 -10.97 8.34 -8.69
C ASN A 12 -10.57 8.60 -7.23
N GLY A 13 -10.93 7.66 -6.35
CA GLY A 13 -10.62 7.73 -4.91
C GLY A 13 -10.68 6.36 -4.20
N ARG A 14 -10.65 5.26 -4.97
CA ARG A 14 -10.60 3.91 -4.38
C ARG A 14 -9.15 3.55 -4.15
N ASP A 15 -8.80 3.36 -2.89
CA ASP A 15 -7.54 2.75 -2.51
C ASP A 15 -7.81 1.45 -1.72
N SER A 16 -6.86 0.53 -1.78
CA SER A 16 -6.93 -0.73 -1.06
C SER A 16 -6.00 -0.70 0.15
N GLU A 17 -6.42 -1.32 1.25
CA GLU A 17 -5.60 -1.40 2.44
C GLU A 17 -4.23 -2.03 2.16
N SER A 18 -3.18 -1.33 2.61
CA SER A 18 -1.80 -1.76 2.42
C SER A 18 -1.56 -3.15 3.02
N LYS A 19 -0.78 -3.99 2.33
CA LYS A 19 -0.46 -5.36 2.79
C LYS A 19 0.84 -5.45 3.59
N ARG A 20 1.46 -4.29 3.88
CA ARG A 20 2.74 -4.15 4.60
C ARG A 20 3.80 -5.10 4.03
N LEU A 21 3.94 -5.11 2.71
CA LEU A 21 4.97 -5.87 2.00
C LEU A 21 6.37 -5.35 2.35
N GLY A 22 7.40 -6.06 1.90
CA GLY A 22 8.81 -5.69 2.06
C GLY A 22 9.57 -6.57 3.04
N VAL A 23 10.82 -6.19 3.23
CA VAL A 23 11.81 -6.87 4.08
C VAL A 23 11.44 -6.70 5.55
N LYS A 24 11.51 -7.80 6.31
CA LYS A 24 11.22 -7.87 7.75
C LYS A 24 12.47 -8.11 8.58
N ARG A 25 13.49 -8.71 7.97
CA ARG A 25 14.81 -8.92 8.56
C ARG A 25 15.89 -8.60 7.54
N PHE A 26 16.88 -7.81 7.97
CA PHE A 26 18.02 -7.42 7.16
C PHE A 26 19.25 -8.27 7.50
N GLY A 27 20.29 -8.21 6.67
CA GLY A 27 21.53 -8.94 6.89
C GLY A 27 22.16 -8.63 8.25
N GLY A 28 22.68 -9.67 8.93
CA GLY A 28 23.29 -9.55 10.25
C GLY A 28 22.33 -9.58 11.43
N GLN A 29 21.02 -9.66 11.21
CA GLN A 29 20.04 -9.82 12.29
C GLN A 29 19.88 -11.30 12.67
N GLN A 30 19.81 -11.58 13.97
CA GLN A 30 19.48 -12.91 14.47
C GLN A 30 17.99 -13.20 14.23
N VAL A 31 17.67 -14.41 13.77
CA VAL A 31 16.31 -14.85 13.49
C VAL A 31 16.05 -16.21 14.11
N LYS A 32 14.86 -16.43 14.65
CA LYS A 32 14.42 -17.75 15.08
C LYS A 32 14.00 -18.60 13.88
N ALA A 33 14.03 -19.92 14.05
CA ALA A 33 13.48 -20.83 13.04
C ALA A 33 11.99 -20.52 12.79
N GLY A 34 11.63 -20.38 11.51
CA GLY A 34 10.26 -20.04 11.09
C GLY A 34 9.93 -18.54 11.07
N GLU A 35 10.86 -17.64 11.39
CA GLU A 35 10.63 -16.19 11.22
C GLU A 35 10.54 -15.78 9.75
N ILE A 36 9.67 -14.82 9.46
CA ILE A 36 9.50 -14.26 8.11
C ILE A 36 10.63 -13.27 7.84
N LEU A 37 11.37 -13.48 6.75
CA LEU A 37 12.43 -12.55 6.31
C LEU A 37 11.90 -11.48 5.36
N ILE A 38 11.02 -11.84 4.42
CA ILE A 38 10.45 -10.94 3.41
C ILE A 38 8.98 -11.31 3.17
N ARG A 39 8.12 -10.31 2.98
CA ARG A 39 6.77 -10.48 2.46
C ARG A 39 6.64 -9.77 1.13
N GLN A 40 6.63 -10.52 0.03
CA GLN A 40 6.59 -9.94 -1.32
C GLN A 40 5.32 -10.31 -2.10
N ARG A 41 5.08 -9.58 -3.19
CA ARG A 41 4.29 -10.06 -4.33
C ARG A 41 5.29 -10.61 -5.34
N GLY A 42 4.83 -11.56 -6.16
CA GLY A 42 5.65 -12.34 -7.08
C GLY A 42 6.62 -11.52 -7.91
#